data_AF-A0A1V5UDQ1-F1
#
_entry.id   AF-A0A1V5UDQ1-F1
#
_cell.length_a   1.000
_cell.length_b   1.000
_cell.length_c   1.000
_cell.angle_alpha   90.00
_cell.angle_beta   90.00
_cell.angle_gamma   90.00
#
_symmetry.space_group_name_H-M   'P 1'
#
loop_
_entity.id
_entity.type
_entity.pdbx_description
1 polymer ?
#
loop_
_entity_poly.entity_id
_entity_poly.type
_entity_poly.pdbx_seq_one_letter_code
_entity_poly.pdbx_strand_id
1 'polypeptide(L)' 'MVFTGDPEQIDNPYLDASSNGLTYMAERFKRLPMHGHITLRKSERSPLAAAAAEYL' A
#
# COMPACT_ATOMS: atom_id res chain seq x y z
N MET A 1 4.06 1.50 -16.95
CA MET A 1 3.35 0.46 -16.17
C MET A 1 3.11 1.02 -14.78
N VAL A 2 1.96 0.76 -14.17
CA VAL A 2 1.60 1.28 -12.84
C VAL A 2 1.33 0.08 -11.93
N PHE A 3 2.00 0.05 -10.78
CA PHE A 3 1.77 -0.94 -9.74
C PHE A 3 1.10 -0.27 -8.55
N THR A 4 0.04 -0.88 -8.03
CA THR A 4 -0.72 -0.36 -6.89
C THR A 4 -1.06 -1.51 -5.96
N GLY A 5 -1.11 -1.24 -4.66
CA GLY A 5 -1.49 -2.20 -3.65
C GLY A 5 -1.39 -1.58 -2.26
N ASP A 6 -1.73 -2.36 -1.26
CA ASP A 6 -1.62 -1.97 0.14
C ASP A 6 -0.47 -2.76 0.80
N PRO A 7 0.63 -2.11 1.22
CA PRO A 7 1.69 -2.79 1.92
C PRO A 7 1.25 -3.36 3.28
N GLU A 8 0.18 -2.85 3.88
CA GLU A 8 -0.31 -3.33 5.19
C GLU A 8 -1.23 -4.55 5.06
N GLN A 9 -1.66 -4.90 3.84
CA GLN A 9 -2.43 -6.11 3.59
C GLN A 9 -1.50 -7.34 3.59
N ILE A 10 -1.32 -7.93 4.76
CA ILE A 10 -0.47 -9.11 4.98
C ILE A 10 -1.33 -10.33 5.32
N ASP A 11 -1.20 -11.38 4.53
CA ASP A 11 -1.85 -12.69 4.71
C ASP A 11 -0.88 -13.80 5.12
N ASN A 12 0.42 -13.51 5.20
CA ASN A 12 1.48 -14.48 5.50
C ASN A 12 2.17 -14.17 6.85
N PRO A 13 2.29 -15.14 7.77
CA PRO A 13 2.89 -14.93 9.09
C PRO A 13 4.39 -14.56 9.06
N TYR A 14 5.07 -14.77 7.94
CA TYR A 14 6.50 -14.46 7.78
C TYR A 14 6.78 -13.12 7.09
N LEU A 15 5.72 -12.39 6.70
CA LEU A 15 5.84 -11.11 6.03
C LEU A 15 5.32 -9.99 6.91
N ASP A 16 5.82 -8.79 6.65
CA ASP A 16 5.32 -7.54 7.20
C ASP A 16 5.23 -6.48 6.10
N ALA A 17 4.74 -5.30 6.46
CA ALA A 17 4.58 -4.20 5.52
C ALA A 17 5.90 -3.72 4.88
N SER A 18 7.03 -4.01 5.52
CA SER A 18 8.36 -3.61 5.06
C SER A 18 9.07 -4.68 4.20
N SER A 19 8.64 -5.93 4.31
CA SER A 19 9.26 -7.12 3.69
C SER A 19 8.41 -7.77 2.62
N ASN A 20 7.19 -7.28 2.38
CA ASN A 20 6.32 -7.78 1.32
C ASN A 20 6.86 -7.45 -0.09
N GLY A 21 6.26 -8.09 -1.09
CA GLY A 21 6.64 -7.92 -2.50
C GLY A 21 6.47 -6.50 -3.03
N LEU A 22 5.50 -5.72 -2.54
CA LEU A 22 5.24 -4.35 -2.99
C LEU A 22 6.34 -3.40 -2.51
N THR A 23 6.75 -3.50 -1.26
CA THR A 23 7.85 -2.72 -0.68
C THR A 23 9.19 -3.12 -1.30
N TYR A 24 9.45 -4.42 -1.46
CA TYR A 24 10.64 -4.91 -2.14
C TYR A 24 10.75 -4.39 -3.58
N MET A 25 9.64 -4.45 -4.32
CA MET A 25 9.54 -3.93 -5.67
C MET A 25 9.82 -2.42 -5.69
N ALA A 26 9.12 -1.64 -4.86
CA ALA A 26 9.30 -0.19 -4.76
C ALA A 26 10.77 0.20 -4.52
N GLU A 27 11.47 -0.45 -3.58
CA GLU A 27 12.90 -0.20 -3.32
C GLU A 27 13.79 -0.50 -4.53
N ARG A 28 13.51 -1.59 -5.26
CA ARG A 28 14.28 -1.95 -6.44
C ARG A 28 14.09 -0.95 -7.59
N PHE A 29 12.87 -0.41 -7.74
CA PHE A 29 12.55 0.58 -8.77
C PHE A 29 13.18 1.96 -8.51
N LYS A 30 13.50 2.33 -7.25
CA LYS A 30 14.16 3.61 -6.93
C LYS A 30 15.47 3.85 -7.68
N ARG A 31 16.12 2.78 -8.15
CA ARG A 31 17.38 2.87 -8.92
C ARG A 31 17.17 3.21 -10.40
N LEU A 32 15.94 3.22 -10.90
CA LEU A 32 15.66 3.53 -12.30
C LEU A 32 15.47 5.04 -12.51
N PRO A 33 15.99 5.64 -13.59
CA PRO A 33 15.83 7.08 -13.84
C PRO A 33 14.37 7.52 -14.02
N MET A 34 13.51 6.63 -14.52
CA MET A 34 12.09 6.89 -14.77
C MET A 34 11.19 6.17 -13.76
N HIS A 35 11.50 6.32 -12.46
CA HIS A 35 10.65 5.81 -11.39
C HIS A 35 9.84 6.94 -10.75
N GLY A 36 8.65 6.61 -10.27
CA GLY A 36 7.85 7.46 -9.42
C GLY A 36 7.17 6.58 -8.37
N HIS A 37 7.23 7.00 -7.11
CA HIS A 37 6.53 6.34 -6.01
C HIS A 37 5.62 7.37 -5.35
N ILE A 38 4.35 6.99 -5.14
CA ILE A 38 3.38 7.78 -4.38
C ILE A 38 2.78 6.89 -3.31
N THR A 39 2.78 7.34 -2.06
CA THR A 39 2.10 6.68 -0.94
C THR A 39 0.82 7.44 -0.63
N LEU A 40 -0.34 6.81 -0.81
CA LEU A 40 -1.62 7.38 -0.44
C LEU A 40 -1.88 7.12 1.04
N ARG A 41 -1.91 8.20 1.84
CA ARG A 41 -2.09 8.09 3.31
C ARG A 41 -3.56 8.05 3.75
N LYS A 42 -4.47 8.48 2.89
CA LYS A 42 -5.89 8.56 3.19
C LYS A 42 -6.70 8.17 1.95
N SER A 43 -7.75 7.38 2.17
CA SER A 43 -8.80 7.18 1.17
C SER A 43 -9.97 8.11 1.48
N GLU A 44 -10.55 8.68 0.43
CA GLU A 44 -11.83 9.36 0.56
C GLU A 44 -12.93 8.30 0.68
N ARG A 45 -13.72 8.38 1.76
CA ARG A 45 -14.84 7.48 2.04
C ARG A 45 -16.10 8.31 2.17
N SER A 46 -17.24 7.76 1.72
CA SER A 46 -18.52 8.40 1.99
C SER A 46 -18.79 8.43 3.50
N PRO A 47 -19.64 9.36 4.00
CA PRO A 47 -19.97 9.41 5.43
C PRO A 47 -20.48 8.08 5.98
N LEU A 48 -21.26 7.34 5.18
CA LEU A 48 -21.76 6.01 5.54
C LEU A 48 -20.62 4.98 5.69
N ALA A 49 -19.68 4.94 4.75
CA ALA A 49 -18.55 4.00 4.79
C ALA A 49 -17.55 4.35 5.91
N ALA A 50 -17.40 5.64 6.23
CA ALA A 50 -16.62 6.08 7.38
C ALA A 50 -17.25 5.61 8.70
N ALA A 51 -18.56 5.84 8.87
CA ALA A 51 -19.28 5.37 10.04
C ALA A 51 -19.19 3.85 10.19
N ALA A 52 -19.42 3.08 9.11
CA ALA A 52 -19.34 1.62 9.16
C ALA A 52 -17.97 1.09 9.60
N ALA A 53 -16.87 1.76 9.21
CA ALA A 53 -15.51 1.37 9.58
C ALA A 53 -15.16 1.69 11.05
N GLU A 54 -15.89 2.59 11.71
CA GLU A 54 -15.71 2.87 13.15
C GLU A 54 -16.43 1.83 14.04
N TYR A 55 -17.46 1.18 13.49
CA TYR A 55 -18.24 0.14 14.17
C TYR A 55 -17.76 -1.30 13.88
N LEU A 56 -16.71 -1.49 13.07
CA LEU A 56 -16.09 -2.77 12.71
C LEU A 56 -14.68 -2.87 13.28
#